data_AF-A0A8H6SDB9-F1
#
_entry.id   AF-A0A8H6SDB9-F1
#
_cell.length_a   1.000
_cell.length_b   1.000
_cell.length_c   1.000
_cell.angle_alpha   90.00
_cell.angle_beta   90.00
_cell.angle_gamma   90.00
#
_symmetry.space_group_name_H-M   'P 1'
#
loop_
_entity.id
_entity.type
_entity.pdbx_description
1 polymer ?
#
loop_
_entity_poly.entity_id
_entity_poly.type
_entity_poly.pdbx_seq_one_letter_code
_entity_poly.pdbx_strand_id
1 'polypeptide(L)'
;MGPDYHAEFQELNDGDLNVHGEEDSDAGSRLRLGRIGAAGRARNEPTTGQRGGAVSWIWSAVRAEDQEPGLHDAVRIQWAKALARKDRWHEEVRLLREEMKRVLRSLVSLQREWQERVDCGRAVEAGLANGMAAYAKRQVALHAHIAKHFVNHWRQPGKAVVEAVMRKDLDVYERLAAGEEEVVGGSIAELE
;
A
#
# COMPACT_ATOMS: atom_id res chain seq x y z
N MET A 1 -18.67 59.14 -9.78
CA MET A 1 -18.99 57.74 -10.13
C MET A 1 -17.70 57.11 -10.59
N GLY A 2 -17.13 56.20 -9.78
CA GLY A 2 -15.96 55.44 -10.20
C GLY A 2 -16.37 54.44 -11.29
N PRO A 3 -15.45 54.06 -12.18
CA PRO A 3 -15.70 52.99 -13.15
C PRO A 3 -16.09 51.68 -12.44
N ASP A 4 -17.08 50.99 -13.00
CA ASP A 4 -17.64 49.75 -12.46
C ASP A 4 -16.77 48.57 -12.88
N TYR A 5 -15.75 48.28 -12.07
CA TYR A 5 -14.74 47.27 -12.36
C TYR A 5 -15.27 45.83 -12.30
N HIS A 6 -16.47 45.60 -11.77
CA HIS A 6 -17.10 44.27 -11.67
C HIS A 6 -17.47 43.67 -13.03
N ALA A 7 -17.60 44.48 -14.08
CA ALA A 7 -17.91 43.99 -15.43
C ALA A 7 -16.70 43.33 -16.11
N GLU A 8 -15.48 43.67 -15.70
CA GLU A 8 -14.23 43.21 -16.33
C GLU A 8 -13.45 42.22 -15.46
N PHE A 9 -13.56 42.33 -14.12
CA PHE A 9 -12.76 41.54 -13.19
C PHE A 9 -13.64 40.79 -12.17
N GLN A 10 -13.39 39.49 -12.00
CA GLN A 10 -13.98 38.70 -10.92
C GLN A 10 -13.35 39.09 -9.58
N GLU A 11 -14.18 39.27 -8.55
CA GLU A 11 -13.70 39.56 -7.19
C GLU A 11 -12.93 38.37 -6.62
N LEU A 12 -11.74 38.66 -6.09
CA LEU A 12 -10.86 37.70 -5.43
C LEU A 12 -11.34 37.47 -3.99
N ASN A 13 -11.90 36.30 -3.70
CA ASN A 13 -12.27 35.93 -2.32
C ASN A 13 -11.14 35.16 -1.63
N ASP A 14 -11.11 35.17 -0.29
CA ASP A 14 -10.14 34.41 0.51
C ASP A 14 -10.11 32.91 0.17
N GLY A 15 -11.24 32.36 -0.28
CA GLY A 15 -11.34 30.97 -0.73
C GLY A 15 -10.62 30.68 -2.06
N ASP A 16 -10.38 31.69 -2.89
CA ASP A 16 -9.76 31.56 -4.21
C ASP A 16 -8.24 31.55 -4.17
N LEU A 17 -7.66 32.06 -3.07
CA LEU A 17 -6.21 32.02 -2.78
C LEU A 17 -5.72 30.64 -2.31
N ASN A 18 -6.63 29.68 -2.13
CA ASN A 18 -6.25 28.30 -1.89
C ASN A 18 -5.72 27.70 -3.20
N VAL A 19 -4.42 27.92 -3.44
CA VAL A 19 -3.62 26.97 -4.20
C VAL A 19 -3.79 25.66 -3.44
N HIS A 20 -4.52 24.70 -3.99
CA HIS A 20 -4.34 23.31 -3.58
C HIS A 20 -2.94 22.91 -4.05
N GLY A 21 -1.94 23.44 -3.35
CA GLY A 21 -0.59 22.97 -3.39
C GLY A 21 -0.65 21.55 -2.89
N GLU A 22 0.09 20.70 -3.58
CA GLU A 22 0.63 19.49 -2.98
C GLU A 22 1.56 19.92 -1.83
N GLU A 23 0.99 20.49 -0.76
CA GLU A 23 1.70 20.67 0.49
C GLU A 23 1.72 19.30 1.17
N ASP A 24 2.74 18.53 0.83
CA ASP A 24 3.33 17.54 1.74
C ASP A 24 3.92 18.27 2.96
N SER A 25 3.12 19.05 3.69
CA SER A 25 3.54 19.73 4.91
C SER A 25 3.44 18.77 6.07
N ASP A 26 4.55 18.08 6.31
CA ASP A 26 4.82 17.18 7.43
C ASP A 26 4.46 17.81 8.80
N ALA A 27 4.46 19.15 8.90
CA ALA A 27 4.21 19.90 10.14
C ALA A 27 2.77 19.76 10.69
N GLY A 28 1.75 19.82 9.82
CA GLY A 28 0.35 19.66 10.22
C GLY A 28 0.01 18.22 10.64
N SER A 29 0.72 17.25 10.06
CA SER A 29 0.63 15.82 10.37
C SER A 29 1.32 15.47 11.69
N ARG A 30 2.46 16.09 11.99
CA ARG A 30 3.21 15.92 13.25
C ARG A 30 2.45 16.44 14.47
N LEU A 31 1.72 17.55 14.35
CA LEU A 31 0.90 18.09 15.44
C LEU A 31 -0.27 17.19 15.81
N ARG A 32 -0.86 16.48 14.84
CA ARG A 32 -1.92 15.48 15.11
C ARG A 32 -1.36 14.17 15.69
N LEU A 33 -0.09 13.85 15.41
CA LEU A 33 0.62 12.69 15.97
C LEU A 33 0.99 12.87 17.46
N GLY A 34 1.21 14.10 17.92
CA GLY A 34 1.65 14.38 19.30
C GLY A 34 0.62 14.10 20.39
N ARG A 35 -0.66 13.94 20.04
CA ARG A 35 -1.76 13.75 21.02
C ARG A 35 -2.13 12.28 21.25
N ILE A 36 -1.63 11.35 20.43
CA ILE A 36 -1.94 9.92 20.50
C ILE A 36 -0.60 9.19 20.56
N GLY A 37 -0.18 8.86 21.78
CA GLY A 37 1.08 8.18 22.03
C GLY A 37 1.21 6.85 21.28
N ALA A 38 2.42 6.64 20.75
CA ALA A 38 3.06 5.35 20.51
C ALA A 38 2.33 4.32 19.62
N ALA A 39 2.55 4.40 18.31
CA ALA A 39 2.88 3.24 17.46
C ALA A 39 3.43 3.76 16.13
N GLY A 40 4.63 3.33 15.75
CA GLY A 40 5.29 3.78 14.53
C GLY A 40 4.45 3.45 13.29
N ARG A 41 4.04 4.49 12.58
CA ARG A 41 3.43 4.39 11.25
C ARG A 41 4.55 4.12 10.25
N ALA A 42 4.43 3.07 9.45
CA ALA A 42 5.42 2.74 8.42
C ALA A 42 5.62 3.94 7.48
N ARG A 43 6.86 4.10 7.01
CA ARG A 43 7.36 5.25 6.21
C ARG A 43 6.58 5.53 4.91
N ASN A 44 5.60 4.69 4.55
CA ASN A 44 4.90 4.66 3.26
C ASN A 44 3.37 4.43 3.39
N GLU A 45 2.68 5.01 4.38
CA GLU A 45 1.20 4.91 4.41
C GLU A 45 0.56 5.98 3.50
N PRO A 46 -0.14 5.62 2.41
CA PRO A 46 -0.79 6.60 1.55
C PRO A 46 -1.99 7.17 2.28
N THR A 47 -1.86 8.41 2.78
CA THR A 47 -2.98 9.15 3.33
C THR A 47 -3.95 9.42 2.18
N THR A 48 -5.20 8.98 2.36
CA THR A 48 -6.28 9.19 1.40
C THR A 48 -6.36 10.68 1.08
N GLY A 49 -5.87 11.06 -0.09
CA GLY A 49 -6.03 12.41 -0.63
C GLY A 49 -7.51 12.73 -0.64
N GLN A 50 -7.90 13.79 0.07
CA GLN A 50 -9.23 14.35 0.01
C GLN A 50 -9.51 14.72 -1.45
N ARG A 51 -10.35 13.92 -2.09
CA ARG A 51 -10.86 14.14 -3.43
C ARG A 51 -12.03 15.12 -3.30
N GLY A 52 -11.93 16.33 -3.87
CA GLY A 52 -13.12 17.17 -4.04
C GLY A 52 -12.99 18.67 -4.20
N GLY A 53 -11.81 19.28 -4.06
CA GLY A 53 -11.65 20.70 -4.38
C GLY A 53 -11.44 20.90 -5.87
N ALA A 54 -12.38 21.52 -6.58
CA ALA A 54 -12.09 22.06 -7.91
C ALA A 54 -10.90 23.02 -7.79
N VAL A 55 -9.94 22.93 -8.72
CA VAL A 55 -8.80 23.86 -8.76
C VAL A 55 -9.35 25.29 -8.84
N SER A 56 -8.85 26.21 -8.00
CA SER A 56 -9.32 27.60 -7.96
C SER A 56 -9.36 28.19 -9.37
N TRP A 57 -10.37 29.04 -9.65
CA TRP A 57 -10.61 29.58 -10.99
C TRP A 57 -9.42 30.42 -11.49
N ILE A 58 -8.62 30.99 -10.60
CA ILE A 58 -7.39 31.73 -10.94
C ILE A 58 -6.34 30.82 -11.58
N TRP A 59 -6.32 29.54 -11.20
CA TRP A 59 -5.44 28.51 -11.76
C TRP A 59 -6.12 27.68 -12.85
N SER A 60 -7.44 27.84 -13.04
CA SER A 60 -8.23 27.15 -14.08
C SER A 60 -8.57 28.06 -15.27
N ALA A 61 -8.54 29.37 -15.11
CA ALA A 61 -8.83 30.36 -16.13
C ALA A 61 -7.58 30.72 -16.91
N VAL A 62 -7.01 29.73 -17.61
CA VAL A 62 -6.27 30.07 -18.81
C VAL A 62 -7.29 30.18 -19.92
N ARG A 63 -7.56 31.41 -20.36
CA ARG A 63 -8.24 31.64 -21.63
C ARG A 63 -7.35 31.02 -22.71
N ALA A 64 -7.91 30.09 -23.49
CA ALA A 64 -7.21 29.32 -24.52
C ALA A 64 -6.64 30.15 -25.70
N GLU A 65 -6.59 31.47 -25.55
CA GLU A 65 -6.21 32.44 -26.59
C GLU A 65 -4.74 32.88 -26.44
N ASP A 66 -4.14 32.72 -25.26
CA ASP A 66 -2.73 33.05 -25.03
C ASP A 66 -1.87 31.78 -25.16
N GLN A 67 -1.23 31.62 -26.32
CA GLN A 67 -0.21 30.59 -26.61
C GLN A 67 1.10 30.89 -25.86
N GLU A 68 1.03 31.09 -24.55
CA GLU A 68 2.18 31.32 -23.68
C GLU A 68 2.94 30.00 -23.49
N PRO A 69 4.21 29.88 -23.95
CA PRO A 69 4.97 28.64 -23.91
C PRO A 69 5.12 28.06 -22.49
N GLY A 70 5.09 28.91 -21.46
CA GLY A 70 5.15 28.49 -20.06
C GLY A 70 3.96 27.67 -19.57
N LEU A 71 2.76 27.84 -20.17
CA LEU A 71 1.59 27.04 -19.80
C LEU A 71 1.72 25.60 -20.27
N HIS A 72 2.15 25.41 -21.51
CA HIS A 72 2.38 24.07 -22.06
C HIS A 72 3.43 23.31 -21.26
N ASP A 73 4.47 24.00 -20.79
CA ASP A 73 5.48 23.40 -19.93
C ASP A 73 4.94 23.06 -18.54
N ALA A 74 4.13 23.92 -17.92
CA ALA A 74 3.46 23.62 -16.66
C ALA A 74 2.55 22.38 -16.77
N VAL A 75 1.75 22.27 -17.83
CA VAL A 75 0.89 21.11 -18.09
C VAL A 75 1.72 19.84 -18.31
N ARG A 76 2.81 19.91 -19.07
CA ARG A 76 3.73 18.78 -19.28
C ARG A 76 4.37 18.32 -17.98
N ILE A 77 4.79 19.26 -17.12
CA ILE A 77 5.35 18.94 -15.79
C ILE A 77 4.31 18.23 -14.92
N GLN A 78 3.08 18.74 -14.88
CA GLN A 78 2.01 18.11 -14.10
C GLN A 78 1.65 16.72 -14.62
N TRP A 79 1.60 16.56 -15.95
CA TRP A 79 1.39 15.25 -16.56
C TRP A 79 2.54 14.27 -16.24
N ALA A 80 3.80 14.71 -16.34
CA ALA A 80 4.96 13.88 -16.01
C ALA A 80 4.97 13.46 -14.53
N LYS A 81 4.61 14.37 -13.61
CA LYS A 81 4.44 14.05 -12.18
C LYS A 81 3.31 13.03 -11.95
N ALA A 82 2.15 13.24 -12.58
CA ALA A 82 1.02 12.32 -12.47
C ALA A 82 1.35 10.92 -13.03
N LEU A 83 2.08 10.88 -14.15
CA LEU A 83 2.55 9.64 -14.76
C LEU A 83 3.54 8.91 -13.83
N ALA A 84 4.54 9.61 -13.29
CA ALA A 84 5.50 9.02 -12.36
C ALA A 84 4.82 8.45 -11.11
N ARG A 85 3.79 9.12 -10.56
CA ARG A 85 2.99 8.61 -9.44
C ARG A 85 2.20 7.36 -9.82
N LYS A 86 1.57 7.37 -11.00
CA LYS A 86 0.84 6.21 -11.52
C LYS A 86 1.76 5.00 -11.67
N ASP A 87 2.95 5.20 -12.22
CA ASP A 87 3.92 4.12 -12.43
C ASP A 87 4.48 3.60 -11.09
N ARG A 88 4.81 4.50 -10.16
CA ARG A 88 5.21 4.13 -8.79
C ARG A 88 4.11 3.34 -8.08
N TRP A 89 2.84 3.76 -8.19
CA TRP A 89 1.73 3.04 -7.59
C TRP A 89 1.61 1.62 -8.14
N HIS A 90 1.79 1.43 -9.45
CA HIS A 90 1.80 0.09 -10.05
C HIS A 90 2.93 -0.78 -9.52
N GLU A 91 4.12 -0.21 -9.33
CA GLU A 91 5.25 -0.93 -8.72
C GLU A 91 4.96 -1.31 -7.27
N GLU A 92 4.47 -0.37 -6.45
CA GLU A 92 4.13 -0.62 -5.05
C GLU A 92 3.07 -1.72 -4.90
N VAL A 93 2.05 -1.76 -5.77
CA VAL A 93 1.05 -2.83 -5.77
C VAL A 93 1.68 -4.18 -6.12
N ARG A 94 2.61 -4.23 -7.08
CA ARG A 94 3.34 -5.47 -7.42
C ARG A 94 4.21 -5.94 -6.26
N LEU A 95 4.96 -5.03 -5.64
CA LEU A 95 5.80 -5.33 -4.47
C LEU A 95 4.96 -5.83 -3.30
N LEU A 96 3.84 -5.20 -2.99
CA LEU A 96 2.95 -5.63 -1.92
C LEU A 96 2.46 -7.07 -2.13
N ARG A 97 2.05 -7.41 -3.36
CA ARG A 97 1.59 -8.77 -3.70
C ARG A 97 2.68 -9.82 -3.47
N GLU A 98 3.92 -9.50 -3.83
CA GLU A 98 5.07 -10.38 -3.60
C GLU A 98 5.45 -10.47 -2.12
N GLU A 99 5.38 -9.37 -1.37
CA GLU A 99 5.59 -9.38 0.08
C GLU A 99 4.53 -10.24 0.80
N MET A 100 3.26 -10.20 0.37
CA MET A 100 2.22 -11.10 0.89
C MET A 100 2.57 -12.58 0.67
N LYS A 101 3.09 -12.95 -0.52
CA LYS A 101 3.59 -14.32 -0.78
C LYS A 101 4.77 -14.66 0.12
N ARG A 102 5.74 -13.76 0.27
CA ARG A 102 6.94 -13.96 1.10
C ARG A 102 6.58 -14.17 2.57
N VAL A 103 5.62 -13.42 3.10
CA VAL A 103 5.11 -13.59 4.47
C VAL A 103 4.51 -14.98 4.66
N LEU A 104 3.71 -15.48 3.70
CA LEU A 104 3.16 -16.84 3.81
C LEU A 104 4.25 -17.92 3.72
N ARG A 105 5.20 -17.78 2.78
CA ARG A 105 6.33 -18.71 2.64
C ARG A 105 7.19 -18.75 3.90
N SER A 106 7.47 -17.60 4.52
CA SER A 106 8.27 -17.57 5.75
C SER A 106 7.54 -18.23 6.92
N LEU A 107 6.22 -18.04 7.04
CA LEU A 107 5.41 -18.72 8.06
C LEU A 107 5.37 -20.24 7.85
N VAL A 108 5.33 -20.73 6.60
CA VAL A 108 5.42 -22.16 6.30
C VAL A 108 6.81 -22.71 6.59
N SER A 109 7.86 -21.98 6.22
CA SER A 109 9.24 -22.36 6.54
C SER A 109 9.43 -22.52 8.05
N LEU A 110 8.94 -21.55 8.84
CA LEU A 110 8.97 -21.64 10.30
C LEU A 110 8.18 -22.85 10.82
N GLN A 111 7.02 -23.16 10.24
CA GLN A 111 6.27 -24.38 10.60
C GLN A 111 7.10 -25.65 10.34
N ARG A 112 7.77 -25.75 9.18
CA ARG A 112 8.64 -26.88 8.84
C ARG A 112 9.80 -27.00 9.83
N GLU A 113 10.48 -25.89 10.14
CA GLU A 113 11.58 -25.86 11.13
C GLU A 113 11.12 -26.30 12.52
N TRP A 114 9.93 -25.88 12.98
CA TRP A 114 9.39 -26.31 14.26
C TRP A 114 8.96 -27.77 14.25
N GLN A 115 8.44 -28.28 13.12
CA GLN A 115 8.08 -29.68 12.96
C GLN A 115 9.30 -30.59 13.01
N GLU A 116 10.39 -30.22 12.32
CA GLU A 116 11.67 -30.94 12.39
C GLU A 116 12.20 -31.05 13.83
N ARG A 117 11.97 -30.04 14.67
CA ARG A 117 12.36 -30.07 16.09
C ARG A 117 11.49 -31.00 16.94
N VAL A 118 10.26 -31.31 16.51
CA VAL A 118 9.43 -32.36 17.13
C VAL A 118 10.01 -33.73 16.81
N ASP A 119 10.43 -33.93 15.56
CA ASP A 119 10.86 -35.21 15.02
C ASP A 119 12.31 -35.56 15.41
N CYS A 120 13.16 -34.54 15.55
CA CYS A 120 14.51 -34.65 16.11
C CYS A 120 14.47 -34.87 17.63
N GLY A 121 14.09 -36.08 18.05
CA GLY A 121 14.11 -36.48 19.46
C GLY A 121 15.48 -36.22 20.09
N ARG A 122 15.57 -35.23 20.99
CA ARG A 122 16.81 -34.95 21.72
C ARG A 122 16.98 -35.94 22.86
N ALA A 123 18.24 -36.34 23.12
CA ALA A 123 18.64 -37.13 24.28
C ALA A 123 18.51 -36.30 25.57
N VAL A 124 17.28 -36.15 26.05
CA VAL A 124 16.93 -35.43 27.28
C VAL A 124 15.97 -36.28 28.10
N GLU A 125 15.86 -35.98 29.39
CA GLU A 125 14.86 -36.60 30.27
C GLU A 125 13.46 -36.59 29.63
N ALA A 126 12.74 -37.71 29.73
CA ALA A 126 11.46 -37.92 29.04
C ALA A 126 10.42 -36.82 29.33
N GLY A 127 10.36 -36.31 30.57
CA GLY A 127 9.45 -35.23 30.93
C GLY A 127 9.75 -33.92 30.17
N LEU A 128 11.04 -33.56 30.06
CA LEU A 128 11.48 -32.39 29.32
C LEU A 128 11.33 -32.57 27.80
N ALA A 129 11.58 -33.77 27.28
CA ALA A 129 11.35 -34.11 25.87
C ALA A 129 9.87 -33.92 25.48
N ASN A 130 8.95 -34.39 26.32
CA ASN A 130 7.51 -34.21 26.12
C ASN A 130 7.10 -32.73 26.14
N GLY A 131 7.64 -31.94 27.08
CA GLY A 131 7.38 -30.51 27.16
C GLY A 131 7.87 -29.74 25.93
N MET A 132 9.08 -30.06 25.45
CA MET A 132 9.63 -29.45 24.22
C MET A 132 8.81 -29.81 22.98
N ALA A 133 8.42 -31.09 22.83
CA ALA A 133 7.57 -31.52 21.72
C ALA A 133 6.20 -30.84 21.76
N ALA A 134 5.58 -30.72 22.93
CA ALA A 134 4.33 -29.99 23.10
C ALA A 134 4.46 -28.51 22.73
N TYR A 135 5.56 -27.86 23.15
CA TYR A 135 5.83 -26.46 22.79
C TYR A 135 6.07 -26.28 21.30
N ALA A 136 6.87 -27.14 20.66
CA ALA A 136 7.13 -27.07 19.23
C ALA A 136 5.83 -27.27 18.42
N LYS A 137 4.99 -28.25 18.78
CA LYS A 137 3.64 -28.42 18.19
C LYS A 137 2.77 -27.17 18.35
N ARG A 138 2.84 -26.50 19.50
CA ARG A 138 2.13 -25.22 19.71
C ARG A 138 2.65 -24.13 18.78
N GLN A 139 3.96 -24.06 18.53
CA GLN A 139 4.54 -23.09 17.59
C GLN A 139 4.09 -23.34 16.15
N VAL A 140 4.06 -24.61 15.71
CA VAL A 140 3.50 -24.98 14.40
C VAL A 140 2.06 -24.50 14.27
N ALA A 141 1.21 -24.81 15.26
CA ALA A 141 -0.19 -24.39 15.26
C ALA A 141 -0.36 -22.85 15.27
N LEU A 142 0.51 -22.13 16.00
CA LEU A 142 0.50 -20.67 16.04
C LEU A 142 0.81 -20.06 14.67
N HIS A 143 1.89 -20.49 14.02
CA HIS A 143 2.25 -19.97 12.70
C HIS A 143 1.21 -20.32 11.63
N ALA A 144 0.62 -21.52 11.70
CA ALA A 144 -0.50 -21.90 10.84
C ALA A 144 -1.73 -21.00 11.07
N HIS A 145 -2.03 -20.65 12.32
CA HIS A 145 -3.10 -19.73 12.66
C HIS A 145 -2.85 -18.31 12.10
N ILE A 146 -1.63 -17.79 12.24
CA ILE A 146 -1.24 -16.48 11.71
C ILE A 146 -1.37 -16.45 10.17
N ALA A 147 -0.91 -17.50 9.48
CA ALA A 147 -1.02 -17.61 8.03
C ALA A 147 -2.49 -17.57 7.58
N LYS A 148 -3.36 -18.37 8.23
CA LYS A 148 -4.81 -18.35 7.98
C LYS A 148 -5.43 -17.00 8.27
N HIS A 149 -5.02 -16.34 9.35
CA HIS A 149 -5.50 -15.01 9.70
C HIS A 149 -5.19 -13.99 8.60
N PHE A 150 -3.96 -13.99 8.07
CA PHE A 150 -3.60 -13.10 6.97
C PHE A 150 -4.40 -13.37 5.70
N VAL A 151 -4.51 -14.63 5.28
CA VAL A 151 -5.32 -15.00 4.10
C VAL A 151 -6.77 -14.54 4.26
N ASN A 152 -7.37 -14.81 5.43
CA ASN A 152 -8.74 -14.37 5.72
C ASN A 152 -8.87 -12.85 5.73
N HIS A 153 -7.90 -12.14 6.28
CA HIS A 153 -7.90 -10.68 6.29
C HIS A 153 -7.79 -10.11 4.88
N TRP A 154 -6.93 -10.67 4.04
CA TRP A 154 -6.77 -10.25 2.63
C TRP A 154 -7.94 -10.65 1.73
N ARG A 155 -8.69 -11.70 2.12
CA ARG A 155 -9.95 -12.10 1.49
C ARG A 155 -11.09 -11.12 1.78
N GLN A 156 -11.03 -10.35 2.88
CA GLN A 156 -12.11 -9.41 3.22
C GLN A 156 -12.26 -8.34 2.13
N PRO A 157 -13.49 -8.15 1.61
CA PRO A 157 -13.70 -7.27 0.47
C PRO A 157 -13.44 -5.81 0.86
N GLY A 158 -12.61 -5.14 0.06
CA GLY A 158 -12.41 -3.69 0.08
C GLY A 158 -13.16 -3.02 -1.06
N LYS A 159 -12.54 -2.00 -1.68
CA LYS A 159 -13.06 -1.42 -2.94
C LYS A 159 -13.03 -2.48 -4.05
N ALA A 160 -14.05 -2.53 -4.91
CA ALA A 160 -14.21 -3.54 -5.98
C ALA A 160 -12.98 -3.73 -6.89
N VAL A 161 -12.20 -2.66 -7.13
CA VAL A 161 -10.96 -2.73 -7.91
C VAL A 161 -9.89 -3.57 -7.20
N VAL A 162 -9.74 -3.40 -5.88
CA VAL A 162 -8.80 -4.17 -5.06
C VAL A 162 -9.22 -5.63 -5.04
N GLU A 163 -10.52 -5.89 -4.94
CA GLU A 163 -11.06 -7.25 -4.95
C GLU A 163 -10.73 -7.99 -6.26
N ALA A 164 -10.93 -7.35 -7.41
CA ALA A 164 -10.63 -7.96 -8.72
C ALA A 164 -9.14 -8.26 -8.91
N VAL A 165 -8.26 -7.42 -8.37
CA VAL A 165 -6.80 -7.64 -8.40
C VAL A 165 -6.41 -8.80 -7.49
N MET A 166 -6.89 -8.79 -6.24
CA MET A 166 -6.53 -9.80 -5.24
C MET A 166 -7.10 -11.18 -5.54
N ARG A 167 -8.25 -11.27 -6.23
CA ARG A 167 -8.90 -12.55 -6.55
C ARG A 167 -7.99 -13.52 -7.30
N LYS A 168 -7.12 -13.02 -8.20
CA LYS A 168 -6.17 -13.86 -8.96
C LYS A 168 -5.06 -14.44 -8.08
N ASP A 169 -4.64 -13.71 -7.06
CA ASP A 169 -3.57 -14.14 -6.17
C ASP A 169 -4.08 -14.92 -4.96
N LEU A 170 -5.38 -14.82 -4.65
CA LEU A 170 -5.97 -15.49 -3.51
C LEU A 170 -5.77 -17.00 -3.56
N ASP A 171 -5.94 -17.61 -4.74
CA ASP A 171 -5.69 -19.04 -4.96
C ASP A 171 -4.21 -19.41 -4.71
N VAL A 172 -3.27 -18.51 -5.03
CA VAL A 172 -1.85 -18.69 -4.74
C VAL A 172 -1.61 -18.57 -3.24
N TYR A 173 -2.22 -17.59 -2.57
CA TYR A 173 -2.10 -17.38 -1.14
C TYR A 173 -2.66 -18.55 -0.33
N GLU A 174 -3.79 -19.12 -0.75
CA GLU A 174 -4.40 -20.28 -0.09
C GLU A 174 -3.52 -21.52 -0.21
N ARG A 175 -2.96 -21.79 -1.40
CA ARG A 175 -2.01 -22.89 -1.60
C ARG A 175 -0.73 -22.71 -0.79
N LEU A 176 -0.16 -21.50 -0.80
CA LEU A 176 1.01 -21.17 0.01
C LEU A 176 0.71 -21.34 1.50
N ALA A 177 -0.45 -20.88 1.99
CA ALA A 177 -0.83 -21.05 3.39
C ALA A 177 -1.09 -22.53 3.77
N ALA A 178 -1.48 -23.37 2.80
CA ALA A 178 -1.59 -24.82 2.97
C ALA A 178 -0.22 -25.52 2.97
N GLY A 179 0.87 -24.81 2.68
CA GLY A 179 2.23 -25.34 2.67
C GLY A 179 2.66 -25.94 1.34
N GLU A 180 1.86 -25.75 0.29
CA GLU A 180 2.23 -26.11 -1.08
C GLU A 180 3.30 -25.15 -1.61
N GLU A 181 4.29 -25.68 -2.32
CA GLU A 181 5.25 -24.84 -3.02
C GLU A 181 4.58 -24.25 -4.27
N GLU A 182 4.83 -22.97 -4.51
CA GLU A 182 4.40 -22.33 -5.75
C GLU A 182 5.15 -23.01 -6.90
N VAL A 183 4.44 -23.85 -7.67
CA VAL A 183 4.96 -24.37 -8.93
C VAL A 183 5.23 -23.16 -9.81
N VAL A 184 6.50 -22.79 -9.95
CA VAL A 184 6.96 -21.75 -10.87
C VAL A 184 6.84 -22.32 -12.29
N GLY A 185 5.61 -22.47 -12.75
CA GLY A 185 5.27 -22.80 -14.13
C GLY A 185 5.37 -21.54 -14.97
N GLY A 186 6.58 -21.23 -15.40
CA GLY A 186 6.87 -20.04 -16.20
C GLY A 186 8.36 -19.91 -16.40
N SER A 187 8.85 -20.63 -17.40
CA SER A 187 10.19 -20.47 -17.95
C SER A 187 10.52 -18.99 -18.12
N ILE A 188 11.62 -18.54 -17.51
CA ILE A 188 12.22 -17.21 -17.72
C ILE A 188 12.79 -17.09 -19.16
N ALA A 189 12.55 -18.06 -20.06
CA ALA A 189 13.12 -18.13 -21.40
C ALA A 189 12.32 -17.39 -22.52
N GLU A 190 11.28 -16.59 -22.21
CA GLU A 190 10.49 -15.89 -23.25
C GLU A 190 10.46 -14.36 -23.10
N LEU A 191 11.52 -13.75 -22.55
CA LEU A 191 11.66 -12.28 -22.52
C LEU A 191 13.02 -11.80 -23.06
N GLU A 192 13.43 -12.34 -24.21
CA GLU A 192 14.35 -11.68 -25.15
C GLU A 192 13.64 -11.34 -26.47
#